data_AF-A0AAE1HQN7-F1
#
_entry.id   AF-A0AAE1HQN7-F1
#
_cell.length_a   1.000
_cell.length_b   1.000
_cell.length_c   1.000
_cell.angle_alpha   90.00
_cell.angle_beta   90.00
_cell.angle_gamma   90.00
#
_symmetry.space_group_name_H-M   'P 1'
#
loop_
_entity.id
_entity.type
_entity.pdbx_description
1 polymer ?
#
loop_
_entity_poly.entity_id
_entity_poly.type
_entity_poly.pdbx_seq_one_letter_code
_entity_poly.pdbx_strand_id
1 'polypeptide(L)'
;MGDCRTSNILGHVGLENLGYTCFLNAALQCIHNIEEFRQLLLSKYHKVMSRPTPLTEALSMLFAEISKSESSVAPNSFLHVIRKYWVEYNPGTQQDAMDFLSFLLWHIHAEVLESEFVIKQPNIAVSA
;
A
#
# COMPACT_ATOMS: atom_id res chain seq x y z
N MET A 1 7.40 10.51 37.97
CA MET A 1 6.67 10.32 36.70
C MET A 1 7.66 10.66 35.59
N GLY A 2 8.22 9.64 34.94
CA GLY A 2 9.26 9.79 33.93
C GLY A 2 8.68 10.26 32.60
N ASP A 3 9.29 11.28 32.02
CA ASP A 3 8.97 11.85 30.71
C ASP A 3 9.18 10.77 29.62
N CYS A 4 8.10 10.13 29.19
CA CYS A 4 8.10 9.11 28.12
C CYS A 4 8.09 9.79 26.75
N ARG A 5 9.09 10.64 26.49
CA ARG A 5 9.36 11.04 25.10
C ARG A 5 10.03 9.85 24.43
N THR A 6 9.21 8.92 23.92
CA THR A 6 9.65 8.05 22.84
C THR A 6 10.12 8.99 21.74
N SER A 7 11.44 9.04 21.53
CA SER A 7 11.98 9.58 20.29
C SER A 7 11.25 8.87 19.16
N ASN A 8 10.37 9.57 18.44
CA ASN A 8 9.60 8.96 17.38
C ASN A 8 10.59 8.44 16.34
N ILE A 9 10.74 7.13 16.30
CA ILE A 9 11.54 6.46 15.29
C ILE A 9 10.76 6.65 13.99
N LEU A 10 11.37 7.33 13.01
CA LEU A 10 10.77 7.52 11.69
C LEU A 10 10.30 6.16 11.13
N GLY A 11 9.10 6.11 10.58
CA GLY A 11 8.49 4.86 10.13
C GLY A 11 7.74 4.06 11.20
N HIS A 12 7.75 4.47 12.47
CA HIS A 12 7.00 3.86 13.56
C HIS A 12 5.90 4.78 14.10
N VAL A 13 5.09 5.34 13.19
CA VAL A 13 3.94 6.18 13.52
C VAL A 13 2.62 5.42 13.30
N GLY A 14 1.59 5.81 14.05
CA GLY A 14 0.25 5.24 13.91
C GLY A 14 -0.48 5.72 12.64
N LEU A 15 -1.56 5.02 12.28
CA LEU A 15 -2.52 5.49 11.29
C LEU A 15 -3.80 5.97 11.98
N GLU A 16 -4.30 7.13 11.55
CA GLU A 16 -5.55 7.67 12.07
C GLU A 16 -6.73 6.79 11.64
N ASN A 17 -7.63 6.51 12.57
CA ASN A 17 -8.86 5.77 12.28
C ASN A 17 -9.90 6.73 11.71
N LEU A 18 -10.21 6.60 10.43
CA LEU A 18 -11.14 7.46 9.69
C LEU A 18 -12.58 6.93 9.71
N GLY A 19 -12.95 6.23 10.79
CA GLY A 19 -14.25 5.60 10.98
C GLY A 19 -14.31 4.20 10.37
N TYR A 20 -14.46 3.17 11.22
CA TYR A 20 -14.52 1.76 10.83
C TYR A 20 -13.33 1.25 9.98
N THR A 21 -12.16 1.91 10.04
CA THR A 21 -10.98 1.58 9.20
C THR A 21 -9.84 0.92 9.98
N CYS A 22 -10.06 0.53 11.24
CA CYS A 22 -9.03 -0.11 12.06
C CYS A 22 -8.51 -1.43 11.48
N PHE A 23 -9.35 -2.20 10.78
CA PHE A 23 -8.93 -3.43 10.09
C PHE A 23 -7.86 -3.14 9.02
N LEU A 24 -8.06 -2.06 8.25
CA LEU A 24 -7.16 -1.59 7.21
C LEU A 24 -5.88 -1.02 7.83
N ASN A 25 -6.00 -0.22 8.88
CA ASN A 25 -4.83 0.36 9.56
C ASN A 25 -3.91 -0.72 10.14
N ALA A 26 -4.48 -1.73 10.82
CA ALA A 26 -3.71 -2.84 11.38
C ALA A 26 -3.00 -3.64 10.29
N ALA A 27 -3.72 -4.00 9.23
CA ALA A 27 -3.17 -4.74 8.10
C ALA A 27 -2.05 -3.97 7.38
N LEU A 28 -2.25 -2.67 7.09
CA LEU A 28 -1.23 -1.82 6.46
C LEU A 28 0.05 -1.72 7.29
N GLN A 29 -0.07 -1.59 8.61
CA GLN A 29 1.08 -1.56 9.51
C GLN A 29 1.83 -2.89 9.52
N CYS A 30 1.13 -4.02 9.43
CA CYS A 30 1.78 -5.33 9.31
C CYS A 30 2.61 -5.44 8.03
N ILE A 31 2.04 -5.10 6.88
CA ILE A 31 2.74 -5.23 5.59
C ILE A 31 3.80 -4.14 5.37
N HIS A 32 3.62 -2.93 5.92
CA HIS A 32 4.63 -1.87 5.89
C HIS A 32 5.89 -2.30 6.64
N ASN A 33 5.76 -3.06 7.74
CA ASN A 33 6.89 -3.56 8.52
C ASN A 33 7.66 -4.71 7.86
N ILE A 34 7.19 -5.24 6.73
CA ILE A 34 7.94 -6.20 5.92
C ILE A 34 8.87 -5.39 5.01
N GLU A 35 10.16 -5.34 5.36
CA GLU A 35 11.16 -4.50 4.68
C GLU A 35 11.17 -4.72 3.17
N GLU A 36 11.17 -5.97 2.72
CA GLU A 36 11.23 -6.33 1.30
C GLU A 36 10.00 -5.83 0.54
N PHE A 37 8.82 -5.94 1.15
CA PHE A 37 7.56 -5.47 0.56
C PHE A 37 7.51 -3.94 0.52
N ARG A 38 7.93 -3.29 1.60
CA ARG A 38 8.05 -1.83 1.65
C ARG A 38 9.04 -1.31 0.62
N GLN A 39 10.20 -1.94 0.49
CA GLN A 39 11.19 -1.58 -0.52
C GLN A 39 10.67 -1.82 -1.94
N LEU A 40 9.94 -2.90 -2.20
CA LEU A 40 9.30 -3.15 -3.50
C LEU A 40 8.46 -1.94 -3.94
N LEU A 41 7.66 -1.38 -3.00
CA LEU A 41 6.77 -0.25 -3.27
C LEU A 41 7.48 1.11 -3.30
N LEU A 42 8.50 1.33 -2.46
CA LEU A 42 9.16 2.64 -2.29
C LEU A 42 10.36 2.87 -3.22
N SER A 43 11.01 1.80 -3.66
CA SER A 43 12.26 1.90 -4.42
C SER A 43 12.00 2.10 -5.92
N LYS A 44 13.10 2.13 -6.69
CA LYS A 44 13.04 2.03 -8.16
C LYS A 44 12.39 0.72 -8.64
N TYR A 45 12.00 -0.22 -7.78
CA TYR A 45 11.18 -1.39 -8.14
C TYR A 45 9.75 -1.05 -8.54
N HIS A 46 9.30 0.19 -8.30
CA HIS A 46 8.15 0.74 -9.02
C HIS A 46 8.38 0.80 -10.55
N LYS A 47 9.62 0.58 -11.03
CA LYS A 47 9.96 0.34 -12.45
C LYS A 47 9.89 -1.13 -12.86
N VAL A 48 9.94 -2.07 -11.90
CA VAL A 48 9.64 -3.48 -12.18
C VAL A 48 8.17 -3.60 -12.53
N MET A 49 7.32 -2.78 -11.92
CA MET A 49 5.93 -2.58 -12.34
C MET A 49 5.93 -1.70 -13.60
N SER A 50 5.66 -2.27 -14.76
CA SER A 50 5.62 -1.59 -16.07
C SER A 50 4.65 -0.40 -16.05
N ARG A 51 3.49 -0.59 -15.40
CA ARG A 51 2.39 0.37 -15.27
C ARG A 51 1.66 0.15 -13.94
N PRO A 52 2.13 0.75 -12.85
CA PRO A 52 1.47 0.67 -11.54
C PRO A 52 0.05 1.24 -11.64
N THR A 53 -0.93 0.62 -10.98
CA THR A 53 -2.27 1.21 -10.92
C THR A 53 -2.32 2.35 -9.90
N PRO A 54 -3.33 3.24 -9.98
CA PRO A 54 -3.62 4.22 -8.94
C PRO A 54 -3.67 3.64 -7.51
N LEU A 55 -4.08 2.37 -7.33
CA LEU A 55 -4.12 1.73 -6.02
C LEU A 55 -2.71 1.49 -5.47
N THR A 56 -1.82 0.91 -6.30
CA THR A 56 -0.41 0.69 -5.96
C THR A 56 0.31 2.01 -5.71
N GLU A 57 0.08 3.02 -6.55
CA GLU A 57 0.65 4.36 -6.38
C GLU A 57 0.22 4.99 -5.05
N ALA A 58 -1.07 4.92 -4.72
CA ALA A 58 -1.59 5.46 -3.47
C ALA A 58 -1.02 4.73 -2.24
N LEU A 59 -0.80 3.42 -2.33
CA LEU A 59 -0.14 2.64 -1.29
C LEU A 59 1.33 3.04 -1.11
N SER A 60 2.06 3.18 -2.22
CA SER A 60 3.47 3.62 -2.21
C SER A 60 3.61 5.01 -1.59
N MET A 61 2.74 5.95 -1.97
CA MET A 61 2.69 7.29 -1.36
C MET A 61 2.42 7.24 0.14
N LEU A 62 1.46 6.42 0.58
CA LEU A 62 1.15 6.26 2.00
C LEU A 62 2.35 5.68 2.76
N PHE A 63 3.03 4.68 2.21
CA PHE A 63 4.22 4.10 2.85
C PHE A 63 5.37 5.08 2.93
N ALA A 64 5.53 5.94 1.91
CA ALA A 64 6.53 7.00 1.92
C ALA A 64 6.23 8.04 3.00
N GLU A 65 4.95 8.34 3.21
CA GLU A 65 4.48 9.24 4.27
C GLU A 65 4.73 8.65 5.66
N ILE A 66 4.29 7.40 5.92
CA ILE A 66 4.55 6.70 7.20
C ILE A 66 6.04 6.70 7.53
N SER A 67 6.90 6.42 6.53
CA SER A 67 8.35 6.31 6.72
C SER A 67 9.04 7.64 7.03
N LYS A 68 8.41 8.78 6.76
CA LYS A 68 8.98 10.13 6.96
C LYS A 68 8.30 10.92 8.06
N SER A 69 7.13 10.46 8.52
CA SER A 69 6.34 11.16 9.51
C SER A 69 6.89 10.96 10.93
N GLU A 70 6.78 12.02 11.73
CA GLU A 70 7.04 12.01 13.16
C GLU A 70 5.75 11.91 13.98
N SER A 71 4.58 11.90 13.33
CA SER A 71 3.25 11.81 13.96
C SER A 71 2.34 10.87 13.17
N SER A 72 1.15 10.60 13.70
CA SER A 72 0.15 9.77 13.01
C SER A 72 -0.15 10.29 11.60
N VAL A 73 -0.39 9.36 10.69
CA VAL A 73 -0.71 9.63 9.29
C VAL A 73 -2.17 9.26 9.02
N ALA A 74 -2.90 10.13 8.32
CA ALA A 74 -4.27 9.89 7.93
C ALA A 74 -4.34 9.30 6.50
N PRO A 75 -4.76 8.03 6.30
CA PRO A 75 -4.70 7.36 5.00
C PRO A 75 -5.82 7.79 4.02
N ASN A 76 -6.16 9.08 3.95
CA ASN A 76 -7.29 9.61 3.18
C ASN A 76 -7.21 9.28 1.69
N SER A 77 -6.06 9.55 1.07
CA SER A 77 -5.85 9.32 -0.37
C SER A 77 -5.94 7.83 -0.72
N PHE A 78 -5.28 6.98 0.07
CA PHE A 78 -5.35 5.53 -0.11
C PHE A 78 -6.76 5.01 0.07
N LEU A 79 -7.46 5.43 1.12
CA LEU A 79 -8.84 5.05 1.39
C LEU A 79 -9.79 5.48 0.26
N HIS A 80 -9.59 6.67 -0.32
CA HIS A 80 -10.37 7.13 -1.46
C HIS A 80 -10.18 6.25 -2.70
N VAL A 81 -8.94 5.80 -2.96
CA VAL A 81 -8.64 4.97 -4.12
C VAL A 81 -9.14 3.55 -3.92
N ILE A 82 -8.80 2.90 -2.81
CA ILE A 82 -9.13 1.47 -2.61
C ILE A 82 -10.63 1.21 -2.66
N ARG A 83 -11.46 2.13 -2.16
CA ARG A 83 -12.93 2.04 -2.22
C ARG A 83 -13.49 1.94 -3.65
N LYS A 84 -12.72 2.35 -4.66
CA LYS A 84 -13.10 2.23 -6.07
C LYS A 84 -12.69 0.89 -6.69
N TYR A 85 -11.68 0.25 -6.12
CA TYR A 85 -11.15 -1.03 -6.62
C TYR A 85 -11.74 -2.23 -5.90
N TRP A 86 -12.04 -2.11 -4.61
CA TRP A 86 -12.60 -3.19 -3.81
C TRP A 86 -14.13 -3.18 -3.91
N VAL A 87 -14.67 -3.99 -4.83
CA VAL A 87 -16.11 -4.04 -5.14
C VAL A 87 -16.95 -4.46 -3.94
N GLU A 88 -16.43 -5.35 -3.11
CA GLU A 88 -17.08 -5.88 -1.91
C GLU A 88 -16.99 -4.91 -0.71
N TYR A 89 -16.28 -3.79 -0.84
CA TYR A 89 -16.17 -2.81 0.23
C TYR A 89 -17.55 -2.22 0.58
N ASN A 90 -17.95 -2.36 1.85
CA ASN A 90 -19.18 -1.78 2.36
C ASN A 90 -18.92 -0.51 3.21
N PRO A 91 -19.22 0.70 2.69
CA PRO A 91 -18.98 1.95 3.42
C PRO A 91 -19.70 1.99 4.78
N GLY A 92 -19.02 2.53 5.80
CA GLY A 92 -19.62 2.73 7.12
C GLY A 92 -19.70 1.47 7.99
N THR A 93 -19.00 0.39 7.61
CA THR A 93 -18.93 -0.86 8.38
C THR A 93 -17.49 -1.33 8.54
N GLN A 94 -17.21 -2.09 9.60
CA GLN A 94 -15.93 -2.79 9.72
C GLN A 94 -15.89 -3.93 8.70
N GLN A 95 -14.69 -4.20 8.16
CA GLN A 95 -14.44 -5.33 7.27
C GLN A 95 -13.49 -6.32 7.93
N ASP A 96 -13.38 -7.52 7.36
CA ASP A 96 -12.34 -8.47 7.73
C ASP A 96 -10.97 -7.98 7.23
N ALA A 97 -9.96 -7.98 8.11
CA ALA A 97 -8.60 -7.60 7.77
C ALA A 97 -7.96 -8.60 6.78
N MET A 98 -8.33 -9.88 6.87
CA MET A 98 -7.88 -10.92 5.95
C MET A 98 -8.43 -10.72 4.54
N ASP A 99 -9.70 -10.35 4.40
CA ASP A 99 -10.29 -10.06 3.08
C ASP A 99 -9.61 -8.85 2.43
N PHE A 100 -9.38 -7.79 3.22
CA PHE A 100 -8.63 -6.63 2.76
C PHE A 100 -7.21 -7.00 2.31
N LEU A 101 -6.47 -7.79 3.10
CA LEU A 101 -5.11 -8.20 2.75
C LEU A 101 -5.09 -9.09 1.50
N SER A 102 -6.00 -10.06 1.41
CA SER A 102 -6.13 -10.95 0.26
C SER A 102 -6.37 -10.16 -1.02
N PHE A 103 -7.31 -9.21 -0.97
CA PHE A 103 -7.60 -8.31 -2.08
C PHE A 103 -6.37 -7.49 -2.48
N LEU A 104 -5.72 -6.83 -1.52
CA LEU A 104 -4.58 -5.94 -1.79
C LEU A 104 -3.38 -6.69 -2.38
N LEU A 105 -3.04 -7.84 -1.80
CA LEU A 105 -1.91 -8.65 -2.24
C LEU A 105 -2.15 -9.27 -3.61
N TRP A 106 -3.36 -9.75 -3.89
CA TRP A 106 -3.72 -10.25 -5.22
C TRP A 106 -3.55 -9.17 -6.29
N HIS A 107 -4.02 -7.94 -6.00
CA HIS A 107 -3.94 -6.81 -6.93
C HIS A 107 -2.49 -6.43 -7.26
N ILE A 108 -1.64 -6.30 -6.23
CA ILE A 108 -0.22 -6.00 -6.41
C ILE A 108 0.51 -7.15 -7.13
N HIS A 109 0.18 -8.39 -6.80
CA HIS A 109 0.77 -9.57 -7.44
C HIS A 109 0.47 -9.62 -8.94
N ALA A 110 -0.77 -9.33 -9.34
CA ALA A 110 -1.15 -9.28 -10.76
C ALA A 110 -0.31 -8.25 -11.53
N GLU A 111 -0.13 -7.04 -10.98
CA GLU A 111 0.69 -5.99 -11.61
C GLU A 111 2.18 -6.39 -11.75
N VAL A 112 2.73 -7.09 -10.76
CA VAL A 112 4.11 -7.59 -10.82
C VAL A 112 4.25 -8.66 -11.90
N LEU A 113 3.32 -9.62 -11.98
CA LEU A 113 3.34 -10.69 -12.99
C LEU A 113 3.19 -10.16 -14.42
N GLU A 114 2.26 -9.24 -14.64
CA GLU A 114 2.08 -8.60 -15.95
C GLU A 114 3.39 -7.95 -16.43
N SER A 115 4.14 -7.39 -15.49
CA SER A 115 5.39 -6.72 -15.80
C SER A 115 6.53 -7.70 -16.10
N GLU A 116 6.59 -8.86 -15.43
CA GLU A 116 7.52 -9.93 -15.81
C GLU A 116 7.25 -10.47 -17.21
N PHE A 117 5.99 -10.58 -17.61
CA PHE A 117 5.61 -11.02 -18.96
C PHE A 117 6.07 -10.01 -20.03
N VAL A 118 5.88 -8.72 -19.78
CA VAL A 118 6.35 -7.63 -20.65
C VAL A 118 7.88 -7.62 -20.75
N ILE A 119 8.61 -7.81 -19.64
CA ILE A 119 10.08 -7.83 -19.64
C ILE A 119 10.63 -9.05 -20.39
N LYS A 120 9.97 -10.22 -20.29
CA LYS A 120 10.35 -11.44 -21.01
C LYS A 120 10.01 -11.39 -22.51
N GLN A 121 9.18 -10.45 -22.96
CA GLN A 121 8.89 -10.21 -24.38
C GLN A 121 9.30 -8.79 -24.81
N PRO A 122 10.60 -8.48 -24.92
CA PRO A 122 11.02 -7.18 -25.44
C PRO A 122 10.74 -7.13 -26.95
N ASN A 123 9.68 -6.41 -27.34
CA ASN A 123 9.32 -6.03 -28.71
C ASN A 123 9.28 -7.16 -29.76
N ILE A 124 8.10 -7.74 -29.96
CA ILE A 124 7.69 -8.09 -31.33
C ILE A 124 7.34 -6.75 -31.98
N ALA A 125 8.30 -6.16 -32.68
CA ALA A 125 8.01 -5.09 -33.62
C ALA A 125 6.99 -5.64 -34.63
N VAL A 126 5.72 -5.28 -34.45
CA VAL A 126 4.72 -5.43 -35.51
C VAL A 126 5.04 -4.33 -36.51
N SER A 127 5.88 -4.67 -37.46
CA SER A 127 6.04 -3.92 -38.70
C SER A 127 4.69 -3.97 -39.43
N ALA A 128 4.02 -2.82 -39.53
CA ALA A 128 2.95 -2.59 -40.48
C ALA A 128 3.28 -1.33 -41.28
#